data_AF-A0ABD2NC66-F1
#
_entry.id   AF-A0ABD2NC66-F1
#
_cell.length_a   1.000
_cell.length_b   1.000
_cell.length_c   1.000
_cell.angle_alpha   90.00
_cell.angle_beta   90.00
_cell.angle_gamma   90.00
#
_symmetry.space_group_name_H-M   'P 1'
#
loop_
_entity.id
_entity.type
_entity.pdbx_description
1 polymer ?
#
loop_
_entity_poly.entity_id
_entity_poly.type
_entity_poly.pdbx_seq_one_letter_code
_entity_poly.pdbx_strand_id
1 'polypeptide(L)'
;MLGLINQVFPVMLLLFSESLGSALHGPCASHSECGTFDTHCKNGTCVCKETFMTVYDSCVHVASENIECSKKEHCHVILGSKSTCKNKRCVCRPFHHLHKKQCIKNRDLHDVCEHDHQCYCGQDCIDRIGCINNTCTCRDGYKSYSIRRCIVDPFHRVEIPPVAVMQSPNNRATKIDCILLYIVAILIFFNKP
;
A
#
# COMPACT_ATOMS: atom_id res chain seq x y z
N MET A 1 -51.90 12.14 -45.93
CA MET A 1 -51.97 12.67 -44.56
C MET A 1 -51.19 11.74 -43.64
N LEU A 2 -50.14 12.29 -43.00
CA LEU A 2 -49.64 11.99 -41.63
C LEU A 2 -49.37 10.50 -41.33
N GLY A 3 -48.14 9.99 -41.24
CA GLY A 3 -47.01 10.52 -40.48
C GLY A 3 -47.15 10.16 -39.01
N LEU A 4 -46.35 9.22 -38.50
CA LEU A 4 -45.79 9.22 -37.14
C LEU A 4 -44.68 8.17 -37.00
N ILE A 5 -43.57 8.64 -36.44
CA ILE A 5 -42.25 8.06 -36.26
C ILE A 5 -42.19 7.45 -34.85
N ASN A 6 -41.46 6.34 -34.66
CA ASN A 6 -40.74 5.98 -33.41
C ASN A 6 -40.02 4.64 -33.65
N GLN A 7 -38.79 4.60 -34.20
CA GLN A 7 -37.52 4.76 -33.47
C GLN A 7 -37.48 3.95 -32.16
N VAL A 8 -37.43 2.62 -32.27
CA VAL A 8 -36.98 1.80 -31.15
C VAL A 8 -35.46 1.72 -31.24
N PHE A 9 -34.85 2.45 -30.31
CA PHE A 9 -33.42 2.67 -30.10
C PHE A 9 -32.56 1.44 -30.43
N PRO A 10 -31.42 1.62 -31.15
CA PRO A 10 -30.42 0.57 -31.15
C PRO A 10 -30.07 0.32 -29.69
N VAL A 11 -30.17 -0.94 -29.28
CA VAL A 11 -29.63 -1.44 -28.01
C VAL A 11 -28.17 -1.00 -28.01
N MET A 12 -27.92 0.16 -27.39
CA MET A 12 -26.59 0.65 -27.13
C MET A 12 -26.05 -0.39 -26.17
N LEU A 13 -25.29 -1.32 -26.75
CA LEU A 13 -24.48 -2.29 -26.04
C LEU A 13 -23.52 -1.44 -25.21
N LEU A 14 -23.99 -0.99 -24.05
CA LEU A 14 -23.16 -0.45 -23.01
C LEU A 14 -22.24 -1.61 -22.68
N LEU A 15 -21.05 -1.57 -23.28
CA LEU A 15 -19.87 -2.25 -22.79
C LEU A 15 -19.70 -1.72 -21.37
N PHE A 16 -20.40 -2.32 -20.42
CA PHE A 16 -19.97 -2.32 -19.04
C PHE A 16 -18.64 -3.07 -19.08
N SER A 17 -17.57 -2.34 -19.33
CA SER A 17 -16.24 -2.78 -18.95
C SER A 17 -16.30 -2.88 -17.44
N GLU A 18 -16.69 -4.05 -16.93
CA GLU A 18 -16.24 -4.48 -15.62
C GLU A 18 -14.73 -4.33 -15.68
N SER A 19 -14.21 -3.26 -15.07
CA SER A 19 -12.82 -2.88 -15.25
C SER A 19 -11.96 -3.85 -14.44
N LEU A 20 -11.78 -5.04 -14.99
CA LEU A 20 -10.65 -5.88 -14.68
C LEU A 20 -9.44 -5.05 -15.12
N GLY A 21 -8.75 -4.46 -14.15
CA GLY A 21 -7.68 -3.50 -14.45
C GLY A 21 -6.69 -4.05 -15.48
N SER A 22 -6.19 -3.18 -16.34
CA SER A 22 -5.22 -3.48 -17.38
C SER A 22 -4.03 -4.25 -16.81
N ALA A 23 -3.61 -5.29 -17.54
CA ALA A 23 -2.40 -6.04 -17.23
C ALA A 23 -1.15 -5.16 -17.37
N LEU A 24 0.01 -5.71 -16.95
CA LEU A 24 1.31 -5.08 -17.18
C LEU A 24 1.49 -4.76 -18.68
N HIS A 25 2.02 -3.57 -18.97
CA HIS A 25 2.14 -3.00 -20.33
C HIS A 25 0.81 -2.65 -21.02
N GLY A 26 -0.34 -2.84 -20.36
CA GLY A 26 -1.65 -2.41 -20.85
C GLY A 26 -1.89 -0.90 -20.73
N PRO A 27 -2.91 -0.37 -21.43
CA PRO A 27 -3.25 1.05 -21.39
C PRO A 27 -3.87 1.45 -20.05
N CYS A 28 -3.66 2.70 -19.64
CA CYS A 28 -4.28 3.27 -18.44
C CYS A 28 -4.39 4.79 -18.54
N ALA A 29 -5.41 5.36 -17.91
CA ALA A 29 -5.50 6.79 -17.62
C ALA A 29 -5.15 7.11 -16.16
N SER A 30 -5.34 6.16 -15.25
CA SER A 30 -5.11 6.31 -13.81
C SER A 30 -4.41 5.10 -13.19
N HIS A 31 -3.74 5.27 -12.04
CA HIS A 31 -3.09 4.15 -11.35
C HIS A 31 -4.07 3.05 -10.92
N SER A 32 -5.33 3.42 -10.64
CA SER A 32 -6.40 2.48 -10.26
C SER A 32 -6.79 1.52 -11.38
N GLU A 33 -6.54 1.88 -12.63
CA GLU A 33 -6.83 1.04 -13.80
C GLU A 33 -5.81 -0.08 -14.00
N CYS A 34 -4.68 -0.07 -13.28
CA CYS A 34 -3.72 -1.17 -13.35
C CYS A 34 -4.16 -2.34 -12.45
N GLY A 35 -4.24 -3.53 -13.04
CA GLY A 35 -4.85 -4.72 -12.46
C GLY A 35 -4.08 -5.34 -11.29
N THR A 36 -2.84 -4.94 -11.05
CA THR A 36 -1.98 -5.47 -10.00
C THR A 36 -1.49 -4.38 -9.06
N PHE A 37 -1.25 -4.69 -7.78
CA PHE A 37 -0.88 -3.71 -6.75
C PHE A 37 0.56 -3.19 -6.87
N ASP A 38 1.38 -3.93 -7.60
CA ASP A 38 2.79 -3.70 -7.88
C ASP A 38 3.00 -2.91 -9.18
N THR A 39 1.91 -2.50 -9.85
CA THR A 39 1.92 -1.63 -11.02
C THR A 39 1.31 -0.26 -10.74
N HIS A 40 1.70 0.72 -11.54
CA HIS A 40 1.11 2.05 -11.57
C HIS A 40 1.07 2.56 -13.02
N CYS A 41 0.12 3.43 -13.30
CA CYS A 41 0.04 4.08 -14.61
C CYS A 41 1.18 5.10 -14.78
N LYS A 42 1.97 4.95 -15.84
CA LYS A 42 3.03 5.88 -16.24
C LYS A 42 2.99 6.08 -17.75
N ASN A 43 2.85 7.33 -18.18
CA ASN A 43 2.78 7.71 -19.60
C ASN A 43 1.72 6.92 -20.39
N GLY A 44 0.55 6.67 -19.78
CA GLY A 44 -0.54 5.94 -20.42
C GLY A 44 -0.41 4.41 -20.42
N THR A 45 0.62 3.87 -19.76
CA THR A 45 0.88 2.43 -19.70
C THR A 45 1.09 1.95 -18.26
N CYS A 46 0.54 0.79 -17.92
CA CYS A 46 0.78 0.15 -16.62
C CYS A 46 2.21 -0.41 -16.56
N VAL A 47 3.01 0.08 -15.60
CA VAL A 47 4.41 -0.33 -15.37
C VAL A 47 4.64 -0.68 -13.91
N CYS A 48 5.71 -1.43 -13.62
CA CYS A 48 6.08 -1.74 -12.24
C CYS A 48 6.39 -0.48 -11.41
N LYS A 49 6.03 -0.49 -10.12
CA LYS A 49 6.48 0.49 -9.13
C LYS A 49 8.01 0.44 -8.95
N GLU A 50 8.62 1.49 -8.41
CA GLU A 50 10.07 1.71 -8.37
C GLU A 50 10.88 0.61 -7.62
N THR A 51 10.26 -0.09 -6.67
CA THR A 51 10.88 -1.20 -5.91
C THR A 51 10.67 -2.59 -6.55
N PHE A 52 10.05 -2.63 -7.72
CA PHE A 52 9.73 -3.84 -8.45
C PHE A 52 10.45 -3.87 -9.80
N MET A 53 10.79 -5.06 -10.25
CA MET A 53 11.34 -5.28 -11.58
C MET A 53 10.46 -6.24 -12.38
N THR A 54 10.43 -6.04 -13.69
CA THR A 54 9.72 -6.93 -14.60
C THR A 54 10.48 -8.25 -14.75
N VAL A 55 9.84 -9.35 -14.35
CA VAL A 55 10.34 -10.72 -14.55
C VAL A 55 9.25 -11.48 -15.29
N TYR A 56 9.51 -11.81 -16.55
CA TYR A 56 8.47 -12.26 -17.50
C TYR A 56 7.41 -11.16 -17.64
N ASP A 57 6.16 -11.41 -17.28
CA ASP A 57 5.06 -10.43 -17.30
C ASP A 57 4.51 -10.15 -15.89
N SER A 58 5.39 -10.18 -14.89
CA SER A 58 5.04 -9.90 -13.51
C SER A 58 6.02 -8.93 -12.88
N CYS A 59 5.51 -8.04 -12.05
CA CYS A 59 6.34 -7.20 -11.22
C CYS A 59 6.76 -8.01 -9.99
N VAL A 60 8.06 -8.10 -9.78
CA VAL A 60 8.65 -8.86 -8.69
C VAL A 60 9.42 -7.90 -7.81
N HIS A 61 9.19 -7.98 -6.51
CA HIS A 61 9.90 -7.19 -5.53
C HIS A 61 11.40 -7.51 -5.60
N VAL A 62 12.23 -6.48 -5.80
CA VAL A 62 13.68 -6.63 -5.75
C VAL A 62 14.08 -6.76 -4.28
N ALA A 63 14.91 -7.75 -3.94
CA ALA A 63 15.41 -7.85 -2.56
C ALA A 63 16.10 -6.53 -2.17
N SER A 64 15.79 -6.02 -0.98
CA SER A 64 16.39 -4.77 -0.47
C SER A 64 17.90 -4.90 -0.26
N GLU A 65 18.39 -6.13 0.00
CA GLU A 65 19.82 -6.46 -0.06
C GLU A 65 20.20 -6.73 -1.52
N ASN A 66 21.12 -5.92 -2.07
CA ASN A 66 21.65 -6.05 -3.43
C ASN A 66 22.55 -7.30 -3.54
N ILE A 67 21.94 -8.49 -3.56
CA ILE A 67 22.63 -9.76 -3.67
C ILE A 67 22.95 -10.00 -5.15
N GLU A 68 24.23 -9.83 -5.50
CA GLU A 68 24.70 -10.04 -6.87
C GLU A 68 24.72 -11.52 -7.25
N CYS A 69 24.43 -11.81 -8.51
CA CYS A 69 24.43 -13.17 -9.04
C CYS A 69 24.82 -13.24 -10.51
N SER A 70 25.46 -14.35 -10.88
CA SER A 70 25.69 -14.74 -12.28
C SER A 70 24.83 -15.92 -12.71
N LYS A 71 24.33 -16.70 -11.74
CA LYS A 71 23.54 -17.92 -11.96
C LYS A 71 22.43 -18.03 -10.91
N LYS A 72 21.32 -18.71 -11.24
CA LYS A 72 20.16 -18.86 -10.34
C LYS A 72 20.50 -19.67 -9.08
N GLU A 73 21.46 -20.59 -9.17
CA GLU A 73 21.90 -21.45 -8.07
C GLU A 73 22.47 -20.64 -6.91
N HIS A 74 23.17 -19.53 -7.20
CA HIS A 74 23.66 -18.62 -6.16
C HIS A 74 22.51 -18.06 -5.32
N CYS A 75 21.43 -17.65 -6.00
CA CYS A 75 20.24 -17.16 -5.33
C CYS A 75 19.52 -18.28 -4.55
N HIS A 76 19.49 -19.50 -5.07
CA HIS A 76 18.84 -20.61 -4.37
C HIS A 76 19.51 -20.92 -3.01
N VAL A 77 20.83 -20.76 -2.91
CA VAL A 77 21.57 -20.95 -1.66
C VAL A 77 21.22 -19.87 -0.63
N ILE A 78 21.05 -18.62 -1.06
CA ILE A 78 20.85 -17.48 -0.16
C ILE A 78 19.38 -17.26 0.19
N LEU A 79 18.49 -17.34 -0.82
CA LEU A 79 17.08 -16.97 -0.73
C LEU A 79 16.13 -18.17 -0.86
N GLY A 80 16.66 -19.38 -1.07
CA GLY A 80 15.89 -20.61 -1.27
C GLY A 80 15.48 -20.86 -2.72
N SER A 81 14.95 -22.06 -3.00
CA SER A 81 14.64 -22.54 -4.35
C SER A 81 13.58 -21.72 -5.12
N LYS A 82 12.89 -20.79 -4.44
CA LYS A 82 11.88 -19.90 -5.01
C LYS A 82 12.46 -18.56 -5.48
N SER A 83 13.78 -18.42 -5.53
CA SER A 83 14.45 -17.27 -6.13
C SER A 83 14.92 -17.54 -7.58
N THR A 84 15.40 -16.49 -8.24
CA THR A 84 16.07 -16.55 -9.54
C THR A 84 17.07 -15.40 -9.68
N CYS A 85 18.01 -15.52 -10.63
CA CYS A 85 18.95 -14.45 -10.96
C CYS A 85 18.44 -13.64 -12.15
N LYS A 86 18.20 -12.34 -11.97
CA LYS A 86 17.74 -11.44 -13.02
C LYS A 86 18.51 -10.13 -12.97
N ASN A 87 19.02 -9.67 -14.12
CA ASN A 87 19.81 -8.43 -14.23
C ASN A 87 20.96 -8.36 -13.20
N LYS A 88 21.67 -9.48 -13.03
CA LYS A 88 22.75 -9.68 -12.04
C LYS A 88 22.33 -9.56 -10.57
N ARG A 89 21.03 -9.63 -10.26
CA ARG A 89 20.50 -9.56 -8.89
C ARG A 89 19.61 -10.75 -8.56
N CYS A 90 19.67 -11.21 -7.33
CA CYS A 90 18.74 -12.22 -6.84
C CYS A 90 17.38 -11.59 -6.54
N VAL A 91 16.34 -12.23 -7.08
CA VAL A 91 14.94 -11.85 -6.85
C VAL A 91 14.09 -13.07 -6.58
N CYS A 92 12.95 -12.88 -5.93
CA CYS A 92 11.97 -13.94 -5.80
C CYS A 92 11.32 -14.25 -7.16
N ARG A 93 10.79 -15.46 -7.34
CA ARG A 93 9.99 -15.77 -8.52
C ARG A 93 8.64 -15.05 -8.43
N PRO A 94 7.90 -14.91 -9.54
CA PRO A 94 6.52 -14.41 -9.49
C PRO A 94 5.69 -15.12 -8.42
N PHE A 95 4.77 -14.39 -7.78
CA PHE A 95 3.92 -14.86 -6.68
C PHE A 95 4.68 -15.28 -5.40
N HIS A 96 5.90 -14.77 -5.24
CA HIS A 96 6.68 -14.93 -4.01
C HIS A 96 7.22 -13.56 -3.59
N HIS A 97 7.42 -13.39 -2.29
CA HIS A 97 8.03 -12.19 -1.71
C HIS A 97 9.12 -12.58 -0.71
N LEU A 98 9.94 -11.59 -0.37
CA LEU A 98 11.05 -11.78 0.56
C LEU A 98 10.56 -11.65 1.99
N HIS A 99 10.74 -12.70 2.79
CA HIS A 99 10.54 -12.68 4.23
C HIS A 99 11.72 -13.35 4.92
N LYS A 100 12.38 -12.64 5.85
CA LYS A 100 13.54 -13.15 6.62
C LYS A 100 14.59 -13.86 5.74
N LYS A 101 15.01 -13.19 4.66
CA LYS A 101 16.00 -13.71 3.68
C LYS A 101 15.56 -14.96 2.93
N GLN A 102 14.26 -15.28 2.88
CA GLN A 102 13.74 -16.37 2.08
C GLN A 102 12.61 -15.89 1.17
N CYS A 103 12.57 -16.44 -0.04
CA CYS A 103 11.44 -16.23 -0.93
C CYS A 103 10.31 -17.17 -0.55
N ILE A 104 9.23 -16.59 -0.03
CA ILE A 104 8.05 -17.32 0.42
C ILE A 104 6.88 -17.06 -0.52
N LYS A 105 5.97 -18.04 -0.63
CA LYS A 105 4.81 -17.97 -1.52
C LYS A 105 3.79 -16.96 -0.98
N ASN A 106 3.29 -16.10 -1.86
CA ASN A 106 2.21 -15.16 -1.52
C ASN A 106 0.88 -15.93 -1.37
N ARG A 107 0.08 -15.49 -0.41
CA ARG A 107 -1.32 -15.86 -0.23
C ARG A 107 -2.16 -14.61 -0.40
N ASP A 108 -3.12 -14.69 -1.31
CA ASP A 108 -4.05 -13.61 -1.60
C ASP A 108 -5.13 -13.54 -0.52
N LEU A 109 -5.96 -12.50 -0.56
CA LEU A 109 -7.12 -12.41 0.32
C LEU A 109 -8.01 -13.65 0.14
N HIS A 110 -8.49 -14.21 1.25
CA HIS A 110 -9.27 -15.45 1.33
C HIS A 110 -8.51 -16.76 1.07
N ASP A 111 -7.21 -16.72 0.76
CA ASP A 111 -6.40 -17.93 0.71
C ASP A 111 -6.16 -18.50 2.10
N VAL A 112 -6.01 -19.83 2.16
CA VAL A 112 -5.56 -20.53 3.37
C VAL A 112 -4.12 -20.15 3.70
N CYS A 113 -3.89 -19.86 4.98
CA CYS A 113 -2.60 -19.49 5.53
C CYS A 113 -2.36 -20.15 6.90
N GLU A 114 -1.09 -20.18 7.29
CA GLU A 114 -0.60 -20.62 8.59
C GLU A 114 -0.02 -19.46 9.39
N HIS A 115 0.56 -18.47 8.71
CA HIS A 115 1.25 -17.34 9.32
C HIS A 115 0.97 -16.03 8.59
N ASP A 116 0.95 -14.92 9.32
CA ASP A 116 0.71 -13.57 8.78
C ASP A 116 1.60 -13.22 7.58
N HIS A 117 2.87 -13.59 7.65
CA HIS A 117 3.84 -13.27 6.60
C HIS A 117 3.50 -13.93 5.26
N GLN A 118 2.63 -14.94 5.20
CA GLN A 118 2.21 -15.55 3.94
C GLN A 118 1.19 -14.68 3.22
N CYS A 119 0.37 -13.93 3.97
CA CYS A 119 -0.64 -13.03 3.43
C CYS A 119 0.03 -11.77 2.88
N TYR A 120 0.22 -11.73 1.56
CA TYR A 120 0.99 -10.68 0.92
C TYR A 120 0.30 -10.21 -0.35
N CYS A 121 -0.20 -8.98 -0.30
CA CYS A 121 -0.82 -8.29 -1.44
C CYS A 121 -0.01 -7.05 -1.88
N GLY A 122 1.30 -7.07 -1.65
CA GLY A 122 2.23 -5.97 -1.93
C GLY A 122 2.69 -5.22 -0.69
N GLN A 123 3.69 -4.35 -0.87
CA GLN A 123 4.30 -3.61 0.23
C GLN A 123 3.28 -2.74 0.99
N ASP A 124 2.38 -2.09 0.26
CA ASP A 124 1.34 -1.21 0.81
C ASP A 124 0.26 -1.95 1.63
N CYS A 125 0.31 -3.28 1.63
CA CYS A 125 -0.72 -4.16 2.19
C CYS A 125 -0.24 -4.94 3.42
N ILE A 126 1.07 -4.98 3.69
CA ILE A 126 1.67 -5.83 4.75
C ILE A 126 0.99 -5.60 6.10
N ASP A 127 0.68 -4.35 6.43
CA ASP A 127 0.05 -3.99 7.71
C ASP A 127 -1.49 -4.01 7.68
N ARG A 128 -2.09 -4.37 6.55
CA ARG A 128 -3.55 -4.30 6.32
C ARG A 128 -4.19 -5.68 6.19
N ILE A 129 -3.41 -6.70 5.85
CA ILE A 129 -3.84 -8.10 5.75
C ILE A 129 -3.11 -8.93 6.81
N GLY A 130 -3.74 -10.00 7.29
CA GLY A 130 -3.15 -10.94 8.24
C GLY A 130 -3.77 -12.32 8.10
N CYS A 131 -3.13 -13.32 8.70
CA CYS A 131 -3.63 -14.67 8.76
C CYS A 131 -4.55 -14.83 9.97
N ILE A 132 -5.86 -14.67 9.76
CA ILE A 132 -6.86 -14.69 10.83
C ILE A 132 -7.73 -15.93 10.61
N ASN A 133 -7.83 -16.80 11.62
CA ASN A 133 -8.55 -18.07 11.52
C ASN A 133 -8.12 -18.90 10.29
N ASN A 134 -6.81 -19.02 10.07
CA ASN A 134 -6.18 -19.74 8.96
C ASN A 134 -6.55 -19.23 7.56
N THR A 135 -7.07 -18.01 7.46
CA THR A 135 -7.46 -17.38 6.20
C THR A 135 -6.90 -15.98 6.11
N CYS A 136 -6.31 -15.61 4.97
CA CYS A 136 -5.83 -14.26 4.75
C CYS A 136 -7.01 -13.29 4.73
N THR A 137 -7.07 -12.39 5.71
CA THR A 137 -8.20 -11.52 5.99
C THR A 137 -7.70 -10.11 6.28
N CYS A 138 -8.49 -9.09 5.92
CA CYS A 138 -8.16 -7.71 6.29
C CYS A 138 -8.17 -7.56 7.81
N ARG A 139 -7.19 -6.85 8.35
CA ARG A 139 -7.10 -6.52 9.78
C ARG A 139 -8.18 -5.50 10.16
N ASP A 140 -8.41 -5.36 11.46
CA ASP A 140 -9.30 -4.34 12.00
C ASP A 140 -8.95 -2.94 11.47
N GLY A 141 -9.99 -2.15 11.14
CA GLY A 141 -9.83 -0.86 10.46
C GLY A 141 -9.73 -0.95 8.93
N TYR A 142 -9.69 -2.14 8.35
CA TYR A 142 -9.63 -2.35 6.91
C TYR A 142 -10.75 -3.26 6.41
N LYS A 143 -11.18 -3.02 5.17
CA LYS A 143 -12.14 -3.87 4.46
C LYS A 143 -11.60 -4.34 3.13
N SER A 144 -12.15 -5.45 2.64
CA SER A 144 -11.83 -5.98 1.33
C SER A 144 -12.25 -4.99 0.22
N TYR A 145 -11.38 -4.84 -0.77
CA TYR A 145 -11.64 -4.11 -1.99
C TYR A 145 -11.12 -4.93 -3.15
N SER A 146 -12.04 -5.36 -4.03
CA SER A 146 -11.73 -6.35 -5.07
C SER A 146 -11.18 -7.66 -4.47
N ILE A 147 -10.58 -8.51 -5.30
CA ILE A 147 -10.13 -9.86 -4.92
C ILE A 147 -8.87 -9.89 -4.06
N ARG A 148 -8.13 -8.78 -3.95
CA ARG A 148 -6.76 -8.80 -3.42
C ARG A 148 -6.39 -7.64 -2.51
N ARG A 149 -7.21 -6.60 -2.32
CA ARG A 149 -6.79 -5.40 -1.57
C ARG A 149 -7.54 -5.25 -0.26
N CYS A 150 -6.84 -4.72 0.73
CA CYS A 150 -7.42 -4.18 1.95
C CYS A 150 -7.28 -2.66 1.94
N ILE A 151 -8.40 -1.95 1.99
CA ILE A 151 -8.47 -0.48 2.07
C ILE A 151 -9.00 -0.06 3.43
N VAL A 152 -8.70 1.16 3.86
CA VAL A 152 -9.23 1.71 5.10
C VAL A 152 -10.75 1.63 5.07
N ASP A 153 -11.36 1.10 6.13
CA ASP A 153 -12.80 1.09 6.28
C ASP A 153 -13.26 2.43 6.89
N PRO A 154 -13.95 3.30 6.11
CA PRO A 154 -14.40 4.60 6.61
C PRO A 154 -15.45 4.49 7.73
N PHE A 155 -16.04 3.30 7.93
CA PHE A 155 -17.05 3.07 8.97
C PHE A 155 -16.48 2.39 10.21
N HIS A 156 -15.19 2.04 10.22
CA HIS A 156 -14.55 1.53 11.41
C HIS A 156 -14.42 2.68 12.41
N ARG A 157 -15.40 2.77 13.31
CA ARG A 157 -15.30 3.66 14.47
C ARG A 157 -14.16 3.13 15.31
N VAL A 158 -13.06 3.87 15.32
CA VAL A 158 -12.08 3.76 16.41
C VAL A 158 -12.91 4.02 17.67
N GLU A 159 -13.19 2.97 18.44
CA GLU A 159 -13.50 3.16 19.85
C GLU A 159 -12.26 3.87 20.40
N ILE A 160 -12.37 5.20 20.52
CA ILE A 160 -11.38 5.99 21.24
C ILE A 160 -11.37 5.34 22.62
N PRO A 161 -10.30 4.64 23.04
CA PRO A 161 -10.21 4.19 24.42
C PRO A 161 -10.45 5.45 25.25
N PRO A 162 -11.34 5.42 26.27
CA PRO A 162 -11.65 6.60 27.05
C PRO A 162 -10.32 7.20 27.45
N VAL A 163 -10.05 8.41 26.94
CA VAL A 163 -8.84 9.15 27.26
C VAL A 163 -8.80 9.14 28.77
N ALA A 164 -7.86 8.40 29.35
CA ALA A 164 -7.58 8.51 30.76
C ALA A 164 -7.35 10.00 30.94
N VAL A 165 -8.28 10.65 31.66
CA VAL A 165 -8.19 12.05 32.00
C VAL A 165 -6.88 12.17 32.77
N MET A 166 -5.81 12.53 32.06
CA MET A 166 -4.60 13.01 32.67
C MET A 166 -5.05 14.27 33.38
N GLN A 167 -5.22 14.14 34.70
CA GLN A 167 -5.38 15.26 35.58
C GLN A 167 -4.23 16.21 35.26
N SER A 168 -4.61 17.38 34.75
CA SER A 168 -3.71 18.52 34.55
C SER A 168 -2.83 18.66 35.79
N PRO A 169 -1.49 18.72 35.64
CA PRO A 169 -0.67 19.24 36.71
C PRO A 169 -1.16 20.64 36.99
N ASN A 170 -1.37 20.90 38.27
CA ASN A 170 -1.85 22.13 38.84
C ASN A 170 -0.79 23.23 38.62
N ASN A 171 -0.74 23.81 37.41
CA ASN A 171 0.10 24.96 37.11
C ASN A 171 -0.61 26.23 37.58
N ARG A 172 -0.55 26.43 38.91
CA ARG A 172 -0.68 27.76 39.50
C ARG A 172 0.62 28.52 39.28
N ALA A 173 0.99 28.73 38.01
CA ALA A 173 1.98 29.72 37.63
C ALA A 173 1.27 31.07 37.67
N THR A 174 1.60 31.84 38.68
CA THR A 174 1.11 33.18 38.98
C THR A 174 1.23 34.10 37.78
N LYS A 175 0.10 34.70 37.37
CA LYS A 175 -0.07 35.70 36.31
C LYS A 175 0.72 37.02 36.54
N ILE A 176 1.62 37.04 37.53
CA ILE A 176 2.38 38.21 37.98
C ILE A 176 3.77 38.25 37.31
N ASP A 177 4.31 37.11 36.87
CA ASP A 177 5.70 37.05 36.37
C ASP A 177 5.88 37.53 34.92
N CYS A 178 4.84 37.50 34.07
CA CYS A 178 4.94 38.03 32.71
C CYS A 178 4.98 39.56 32.65
N ILE A 179 4.33 40.26 33.59
CA ILE A 179 4.31 41.73 33.58
C ILE A 179 5.66 42.27 34.04
N LEU A 180 6.28 41.63 35.04
CA LEU A 180 7.60 42.03 35.52
C LEU A 180 8.67 41.85 34.43
N LEU A 181 8.63 40.73 33.70
CA LEU A 181 9.57 40.48 32.59
C LEU A 181 9.38 41.47 31.43
N TYR A 182 8.15 41.89 31.14
CA TYR A 182 7.88 42.88 30.09
C TYR A 182 8.38 44.29 30.48
N ILE A 183 8.21 44.68 31.75
CA ILE A 183 8.71 45.97 32.26
C ILE A 183 10.24 46.00 32.29
N VAL A 184 10.89 44.90 32.71
CA VAL A 184 12.36 44.79 32.69
C VAL A 184 12.89 44.87 31.26
N ALA A 185 12.25 44.22 30.29
CA ALA A 185 12.63 44.32 28.88
C ALA A 185 12.51 45.75 28.33
N ILE A 186 11.43 46.48 28.68
CA ILE A 186 11.25 47.88 28.29
C ILE A 186 12.36 48.76 28.89
N LEU A 187 12.67 48.62 30.18
CA LEU A 187 13.69 49.42 30.84
C LEU A 187 15.11 49.20 30.28
N ILE A 188 15.41 47.99 29.80
CA ILE A 188 16.68 47.69 29.12
C ILE A 188 16.74 48.34 27.73
N PHE A 189 15.62 48.39 27.00
CA PHE A 189 15.58 49.00 25.67
C PHE A 189 15.66 50.55 25.69
N PHE A 190 15.21 51.20 26.76
CA PHE A 190 15.25 52.67 26.89
C PHE A 190 16.48 53.22 27.62
N ASN A 191 17.33 52.37 28.20
CA ASN A 191 18.61 52.76 28.82
C ASN A 191 19.81 52.20 28.04
N LYS A 192 19.89 52.53 26.76
CA LYS A 192 21.15 52.41 26.02
C LYS A 192 21.61 53.82 25.65
N PRO A 193 22.76 54.29 26.20
CA PRO A 193 23.34 55.59 25.83
C PRO A 193 23.85 55.60 24.39
#